data_AF-A0AAF0II86-F1
#
_entry.id   AF-A0AAF0II86-F1
#
_cell.length_a   1.000
_cell.length_b   1.000
_cell.length_c   1.000
_cell.angle_alpha   90.00
_cell.angle_beta   90.00
_cell.angle_gamma   90.00
#
_symmetry.space_group_name_H-M   'P 1'
#
loop_
_entity.id
_entity.type
_entity.pdbx_description
1 polymer ?
#
loop_
_entity_poly.entity_id
_entity_poly.type
_entity_poly.pdbx_seq_one_letter_code
_entity_poly.pdbx_strand_id
1 'polypeptide(L)'
;MKALDFYARRHNPPKYAYKDRPSDAIIALLYLTELRYESFTPNHVRTAPAPSMTETVDPKTTRRNSDASKPQLKTLLSKLNFSEPTNLVLNILLFSILQTHFPQSNPTVLAVQVLLAIYIVWESLQLVLRYRNSPPLFGPIYTATSLSSFWSETWHSAFASPCHSLAYSPLRRNLPVIFGMPVPLARGIGIIASFILMGFFHVYGLAPLLPFDALLRISAFFFLNGVGTVMEDAVWGRQAHWGKTVMAWVFELAIASWTVEGLSVPRGLRSISWKHICDVGKETEAIFK
;
A
#
# COMPACT_ATOMS: atom_id res chain seq x y z
N MET A 1 8.27 -9.15 10.41
CA MET A 1 6.85 -8.75 10.59
C MET A 1 5.91 -9.94 10.77
N LYS A 2 5.75 -10.84 9.78
CA LYS A 2 4.81 -11.97 9.88
C LYS A 2 5.07 -12.88 11.09
N ALA A 3 6.33 -13.24 11.36
CA ALA A 3 6.70 -14.01 12.55
C ALA A 3 6.31 -13.31 13.88
N LEU A 4 6.47 -11.98 13.94
CA LEU A 4 6.05 -11.19 15.11
C LEU A 4 4.52 -11.20 15.26
N ASP A 5 3.77 -11.10 14.16
CA ASP A 5 2.30 -11.22 14.16
C ASP A 5 1.85 -12.57 14.73
N PHE A 6 2.47 -13.67 14.29
CA PHE A 6 2.22 -14.99 14.86
C PHE A 6 2.54 -15.06 16.36
N TYR A 7 3.69 -14.53 16.76
CA TYR A 7 4.07 -14.52 18.17
C TYR A 7 3.08 -13.71 19.04
N ALA A 8 2.62 -12.56 18.55
CA ALA A 8 1.61 -11.75 19.22
C ALA A 8 0.26 -12.49 19.35
N ARG A 9 -0.04 -13.40 18.40
CA ARG A 9 -1.25 -14.22 18.38
C ARG A 9 -1.05 -15.66 18.88
N ARG A 10 0.08 -16.00 19.50
CA ARG A 10 0.44 -17.38 19.87
C ARG A 10 -0.61 -18.12 20.71
N HIS A 11 -1.38 -17.40 21.53
CA HIS A 11 -2.45 -17.99 22.36
C HIS A 11 -3.78 -18.12 21.64
N ASN A 12 -3.94 -17.48 20.48
CA ASN A 12 -5.15 -17.53 19.66
C ASN A 12 -4.76 -17.34 18.18
N PRO A 13 -4.04 -18.32 17.58
CA PRO A 13 -3.51 -18.18 16.24
C PRO A 13 -4.65 -18.08 15.21
N PRO A 14 -4.40 -17.45 14.06
CA PRO A 14 -5.38 -17.39 12.98
C PRO A 14 -5.87 -18.79 12.63
N LYS A 15 -7.17 -18.98 12.42
CA LYS A 15 -7.76 -20.30 12.13
C LYS A 15 -8.05 -20.44 10.66
N TYR A 16 -7.73 -21.58 10.06
CA TYR A 16 -8.03 -21.81 8.64
C TYR A 16 -9.52 -21.53 8.35
N ALA A 17 -9.78 -20.69 7.35
CA ALA A 17 -11.08 -20.08 7.12
C ALA A 17 -12.07 -21.00 6.40
N TYR A 18 -11.57 -21.98 5.63
CA TYR A 18 -12.39 -22.86 4.80
C TYR A 18 -12.76 -24.16 5.53
N LYS A 19 -13.91 -24.73 5.14
CA LYS A 19 -14.48 -25.95 5.74
C LYS A 19 -13.53 -27.14 5.65
N ASP A 20 -12.90 -27.34 4.49
CA ASP A 20 -12.01 -28.46 4.23
C ASP A 20 -10.57 -28.06 4.55
N ARG A 21 -10.13 -28.37 5.78
CA ARG A 21 -8.78 -28.05 6.23
C ARG A 21 -7.77 -28.96 5.52
N PRO A 22 -6.76 -28.40 4.83
CA PRO A 22 -5.68 -29.19 4.23
C PRO A 22 -4.77 -29.79 5.31
N SER A 23 -3.84 -30.66 4.90
CA SER A 23 -2.88 -31.28 5.82
C SER A 23 -2.05 -30.22 6.58
N ASP A 24 -1.54 -30.58 7.76
CA ASP A 24 -0.76 -29.66 8.60
C ASP A 24 0.49 -29.14 7.90
N ALA A 25 1.10 -29.93 7.02
CA ALA A 25 2.22 -29.50 6.18
C ALA A 25 1.81 -28.36 5.23
N ILE A 26 0.63 -28.43 4.61
CA ILE A 26 0.10 -27.37 3.75
C ILE A 26 -0.26 -26.15 4.58
N ILE A 27 -0.89 -26.33 5.75
CA ILE A 27 -1.18 -25.21 6.66
C ILE A 27 0.09 -24.48 7.08
N ALA A 28 1.15 -25.22 7.45
CA ALA A 28 2.45 -24.65 7.77
C ALA A 28 3.05 -23.90 6.57
N LEU A 29 2.95 -24.47 5.37
CA LEU A 29 3.39 -23.79 4.15
C LEU A 29 2.62 -22.49 3.92
N LEU A 30 1.28 -22.48 4.04
CA LEU A 30 0.45 -21.28 3.91
C LEU A 30 0.84 -20.23 4.96
N TYR A 31 1.08 -20.63 6.21
CA TYR A 31 1.60 -19.73 7.24
C TYR A 31 2.99 -19.17 6.95
N LEU A 32 3.80 -19.81 6.12
CA LEU A 32 5.09 -19.29 5.68
C LEU A 32 4.93 -18.40 4.45
N THR A 33 4.20 -18.84 3.44
CA THR A 33 4.18 -18.25 2.10
C THR A 33 3.08 -17.22 1.87
N GLU A 34 1.91 -17.35 2.50
CA GLU A 34 0.82 -16.39 2.26
C GLU A 34 1.15 -15.04 2.89
N LEU A 35 1.46 -14.03 2.09
CA LEU A 35 1.76 -12.69 2.62
C LEU A 35 0.58 -12.09 3.41
N ARG A 36 -0.64 -12.57 3.18
CA ARG A 36 -1.87 -12.16 3.88
C ARG A 36 -2.57 -13.36 4.49
N TYR A 37 -3.17 -13.17 5.66
CA TYR A 37 -3.94 -14.18 6.37
C TYR A 37 -5.32 -14.41 5.74
N GLU A 38 -5.39 -14.64 4.44
CA GLU A 38 -6.67 -14.76 3.71
C GLU A 38 -7.29 -16.13 3.88
N SER A 39 -6.45 -17.16 3.88
CA SER A 39 -6.86 -18.50 4.27
C SER A 39 -7.14 -18.62 5.76
N PHE A 40 -7.05 -17.53 6.54
CA PHE A 40 -7.20 -17.56 7.99
C PHE A 40 -8.17 -16.50 8.53
N THR A 41 -8.83 -16.82 9.63
CA THR A 41 -9.70 -15.91 10.37
C THR A 41 -9.07 -15.50 11.70
N PRO A 42 -9.25 -14.24 12.13
CA PRO A 42 -9.85 -13.13 11.39
C PRO A 42 -8.92 -12.56 10.31
N ASN A 43 -9.49 -12.25 9.14
CA ASN A 43 -8.81 -11.50 8.08
C ASN A 43 -9.08 -10.00 8.30
N HIS A 44 -8.01 -9.19 8.40
CA HIS A 44 -8.09 -7.75 8.65
C HIS A 44 -7.91 -6.90 7.39
N VAL A 45 -7.68 -7.54 6.24
CA VAL A 45 -7.56 -6.85 4.96
C VAL A 45 -8.97 -6.52 4.46
N ARG A 46 -9.24 -5.24 4.27
CA ARG A 46 -10.41 -4.80 3.50
C ARG A 46 -10.00 -4.82 2.04
N THR A 47 -10.56 -5.73 1.26
CA THR A 47 -10.43 -5.62 -0.19
C THR A 47 -11.23 -4.41 -0.63
N ALA A 48 -10.62 -3.48 -1.36
CA ALA A 48 -11.39 -2.50 -2.13
C ALA A 48 -12.46 -3.28 -2.91
N PRO A 49 -13.74 -2.87 -2.89
CA PRO A 49 -14.73 -3.50 -3.75
C PRO A 49 -14.16 -3.49 -5.18
N ALA A 50 -14.16 -4.65 -5.85
CA ALA A 50 -14.08 -4.62 -7.30
C ALA A 50 -15.18 -3.64 -7.75
N PRO A 51 -14.91 -2.73 -8.72
CA PRO A 51 -15.91 -1.76 -9.12
C PRO A 51 -17.16 -2.48 -9.64
N SER A 52 -18.12 -2.72 -8.75
CA SER A 52 -19.45 -3.23 -9.01
C SER A 52 -20.39 -2.09 -8.68
N MET A 53 -20.93 -1.45 -9.71
CA MET A 53 -21.90 -0.37 -9.53
C MET A 53 -23.25 -0.95 -9.12
N THR A 54 -23.48 -1.12 -7.81
CA THR A 54 -24.83 -1.18 -7.27
C THR A 54 -24.88 -0.76 -5.79
N GLU A 55 -24.45 0.45 -5.47
CA GLU A 55 -24.95 1.15 -4.27
C GLU A 55 -25.17 2.62 -4.61
N THR A 56 -26.26 2.87 -5.36
CA THR A 56 -26.93 4.17 -5.23
C THR A 56 -27.93 4.00 -4.09
N VAL A 57 -27.54 4.55 -2.94
CA VAL A 57 -28.41 4.91 -1.83
C VAL A 57 -29.66 5.61 -2.37
N ASP A 58 -30.85 5.10 -2.06
CA ASP A 58 -32.14 5.73 -2.32
C ASP A 58 -32.30 7.01 -1.49
N PRO A 59 -32.52 8.20 -2.10
CA PRO A 59 -33.20 9.29 -1.44
C PRO A 59 -34.59 9.43 -2.05
N LYS A 60 -35.61 9.12 -1.23
CA LYS A 60 -37.03 9.43 -1.43
C LYS A 60 -37.34 10.46 -2.53
N THR A 61 -38.14 10.03 -3.52
CA THR A 61 -39.13 10.79 -4.31
C THR A 61 -38.74 12.17 -4.85
N THR A 62 -38.71 12.34 -6.19
CA THR A 62 -39.70 13.12 -6.97
C THR A 62 -39.46 12.92 -8.49
N ARG A 63 -40.55 12.69 -9.23
CA ARG A 63 -40.69 12.71 -10.71
C ARG A 63 -39.95 13.89 -11.39
N ARG A 64 -39.25 13.63 -12.51
CA ARG A 64 -39.47 14.28 -13.83
C ARG A 64 -38.66 13.63 -14.97
N ASN A 65 -39.28 13.61 -16.15
CA ASN A 65 -38.80 13.09 -17.43
C ASN A 65 -37.65 13.92 -18.07
N SER A 66 -37.10 13.33 -19.15
CA SER A 66 -36.33 13.87 -20.29
C SER A 66 -34.87 14.25 -20.08
N ASP A 67 -33.94 13.41 -20.54
CA ASP A 67 -33.30 13.59 -21.86
C ASP A 67 -32.28 12.48 -22.13
N ALA A 68 -32.56 11.65 -23.14
CA ALA A 68 -31.71 10.57 -23.58
C ALA A 68 -30.81 11.05 -24.73
N SER A 69 -29.68 11.68 -24.40
CA SER A 69 -28.55 11.77 -25.34
C SER A 69 -27.23 12.00 -24.59
N LYS A 70 -26.61 10.89 -24.17
CA LYS A 70 -25.14 10.62 -24.09
C LYS A 70 -24.83 9.46 -23.10
N PRO A 71 -24.97 8.18 -23.48
CA PRO A 71 -24.50 7.07 -22.66
C PRO A 71 -23.48 6.18 -23.42
N GLN A 72 -22.52 6.76 -24.15
CA GLN A 72 -21.48 5.94 -24.81
C GLN A 72 -20.09 6.09 -24.18
N LEU A 73 -19.62 7.30 -23.85
CA LEU A 73 -18.27 7.47 -23.31
C LEU A 73 -18.14 7.03 -21.83
N LYS A 74 -19.16 7.31 -21.01
CA LYS A 74 -19.20 6.85 -19.60
C LYS A 74 -19.30 5.33 -19.48
N THR A 75 -20.00 4.70 -20.41
CA THR A 75 -20.26 3.25 -20.43
C THR A 75 -19.03 2.47 -20.88
N LEU A 76 -18.19 3.06 -21.73
CA LEU A 76 -16.94 2.46 -22.20
C LEU A 76 -15.84 2.51 -21.12
N LEU A 77 -15.80 3.56 -20.30
CA LEU A 77 -14.91 3.66 -19.13
C LEU A 77 -15.42 2.87 -17.91
N SER A 78 -16.74 2.68 -17.78
CA SER A 78 -17.35 1.95 -16.65
C SER A 78 -17.14 0.43 -16.66
N LYS A 79 -16.58 -0.13 -17.74
CA LYS A 79 -16.37 -1.57 -17.96
C LYS A 79 -14.91 -2.01 -17.81
N LEU A 80 -14.06 -1.29 -17.09
CA LEU A 80 -12.76 -1.86 -16.71
C LEU A 80 -12.97 -2.85 -15.56
N ASN A 81 -13.23 -4.11 -15.91
CA ASN A 81 -13.06 -5.24 -14.99
C ASN A 81 -11.60 -5.21 -14.50
N PHE A 82 -11.41 -5.00 -13.19
CA PHE A 82 -10.08 -5.04 -12.61
C PHE A 82 -9.46 -6.43 -12.83
N SER A 83 -8.29 -6.45 -13.43
CA SER A 83 -7.50 -7.65 -13.70
C SER A 83 -6.05 -7.36 -13.31
N GLU A 84 -5.48 -8.17 -12.42
CA GLU A 84 -4.11 -8.03 -11.92
C GLU A 84 -3.08 -8.09 -13.07
N PRO A 85 -3.08 -9.10 -13.97
CA PRO A 85 -2.15 -9.11 -15.10
C PRO A 85 -2.27 -7.88 -16.01
N THR A 86 -3.50 -7.41 -16.25
CA THR A 86 -3.73 -6.23 -17.07
C THR A 86 -3.16 -4.98 -16.40
N ASN A 87 -3.41 -4.80 -15.10
CA ASN A 87 -2.84 -3.68 -14.35
C ASN A 87 -1.32 -3.77 -14.28
N LEU A 88 -0.73 -4.96 -14.11
CA LEU A 88 0.72 -5.14 -14.15
C LEU A 88 1.31 -4.65 -15.48
N VAL A 89 0.74 -5.06 -16.62
CA VAL A 89 1.18 -4.60 -17.94
C VAL A 89 1.05 -3.07 -18.07
N LEU A 90 -0.07 -2.49 -17.64
CA LEU A 90 -0.28 -1.04 -17.68
C LEU A 90 0.75 -0.29 -16.83
N ASN A 91 1.07 -0.79 -15.63
CA ASN A 91 2.07 -0.18 -14.76
C ASN A 91 3.50 -0.33 -15.32
N ILE A 92 3.83 -1.45 -15.99
CA ILE A 92 5.11 -1.63 -16.70
C ILE A 92 5.23 -0.64 -17.87
N LEU A 93 4.16 -0.45 -18.64
CA LEU A 93 4.13 0.52 -19.74
C LEU A 93 4.29 1.95 -19.21
N LEU A 94 3.56 2.31 -18.16
CA LEU A 94 3.67 3.62 -17.52
C LEU A 94 5.09 3.85 -16.96
N PHE A 95 5.66 2.87 -16.27
CA PHE A 95 7.04 2.92 -15.78
C PHE A 95 8.01 3.17 -16.94
N SER A 96 7.87 2.42 -18.03
CA SER A 96 8.72 2.56 -19.23
C SER A 96 8.61 3.94 -19.85
N ILE A 97 7.39 4.49 -19.97
CA ILE A 97 7.15 5.84 -20.49
C ILE A 97 7.80 6.90 -19.60
N LEU A 98 7.61 6.81 -18.27
CA LEU A 98 8.23 7.74 -17.32
C LEU A 98 9.76 7.65 -17.36
N GLN A 99 10.30 6.43 -17.51
CA GLN A 99 11.73 6.18 -17.59
C GLN A 99 12.37 6.76 -18.86
N THR A 100 11.64 6.81 -19.99
CA THR A 100 12.18 7.24 -21.30
C THR A 100 11.82 8.67 -21.70
N HIS A 101 10.63 9.16 -21.37
CA HIS A 101 10.14 10.44 -21.88
C HIS A 101 10.24 11.59 -20.86
N PHE A 102 10.41 11.28 -19.57
CA PHE A 102 10.40 12.30 -18.53
C PHE A 102 11.76 12.52 -17.87
N PRO A 103 12.10 13.76 -17.47
CA PRO A 103 13.34 14.05 -16.76
C PRO A 103 13.39 13.35 -15.40
N GLN A 104 14.43 12.54 -15.19
CA GLN A 104 14.66 11.81 -13.94
C GLN A 104 15.16 12.72 -12.80
N SER A 105 15.44 13.99 -13.11
CA SER A 105 15.74 15.03 -12.11
C SER A 105 14.48 15.54 -11.40
N ASN A 106 13.28 15.29 -11.95
CA ASN A 106 12.04 15.69 -11.30
C ASN A 106 11.69 14.70 -10.18
N PRO A 107 11.63 15.14 -8.90
CA PRO A 107 11.38 14.26 -7.76
C PRO A 107 10.01 13.57 -7.82
N THR A 108 9.00 14.20 -8.42
CA THR A 108 7.67 13.58 -8.60
C THR A 108 7.71 12.45 -9.62
N VAL A 109 8.42 12.64 -10.73
CA VAL A 109 8.62 11.58 -11.73
C VAL A 109 9.36 10.39 -11.10
N LEU A 110 10.39 10.68 -10.31
CA LEU A 110 11.14 9.66 -9.57
C LEU A 110 10.26 8.94 -8.53
N ALA A 111 9.42 9.67 -7.79
CA ALA A 111 8.54 9.10 -6.79
C ALA A 111 7.54 8.12 -7.41
N VAL A 112 6.91 8.54 -8.51
CA VAL A 112 5.98 7.67 -9.24
C VAL A 112 6.70 6.43 -9.77
N GLN A 113 7.93 6.57 -10.28
CA GLN A 113 8.71 5.40 -10.71
C GLN A 113 9.08 4.46 -9.58
N VAL A 114 9.46 4.97 -8.40
CA VAL A 114 9.73 4.12 -7.23
C VAL A 114 8.47 3.37 -6.81
N LEU A 115 7.32 4.05 -6.74
CA LEU A 115 6.02 3.42 -6.43
C LEU A 115 5.65 2.36 -7.47
N LEU A 116 5.83 2.65 -8.77
CA LEU A 116 5.59 1.69 -9.85
C LEU A 116 6.55 0.49 -9.77
N ALA A 117 7.83 0.70 -9.47
CA ALA A 117 8.79 -0.38 -9.31
C ALA A 117 8.40 -1.31 -8.15
N ILE A 118 7.97 -0.74 -7.02
CA ILE A 118 7.42 -1.50 -5.89
C ILE A 118 6.21 -2.31 -6.36
N TYR A 119 5.25 -1.68 -7.04
CA TYR A 119 4.07 -2.37 -7.58
C TYR A 119 4.47 -3.53 -8.49
N ILE A 120 5.31 -3.28 -9.49
CA ILE A 120 5.69 -4.26 -10.52
C ILE A 120 6.39 -5.46 -9.87
N VAL A 121 7.35 -5.23 -8.96
CA VAL A 121 8.09 -6.30 -8.30
C VAL A 121 7.16 -7.16 -7.45
N TRP A 122 6.37 -6.53 -6.58
CA TRP A 122 5.51 -7.25 -5.65
C TRP A 122 4.32 -7.93 -6.33
N GLU A 123 3.72 -7.30 -7.33
CA GLU A 123 2.61 -7.89 -8.10
C GLU A 123 3.11 -9.05 -8.97
N SER A 124 4.31 -8.95 -9.56
CA SER A 124 4.91 -10.07 -10.30
C SER A 124 5.17 -11.28 -9.39
N LEU A 125 5.75 -11.04 -8.21
CA LEU A 125 5.94 -12.08 -7.20
C LEU A 125 4.60 -12.67 -6.75
N GLN A 126 3.60 -11.84 -6.52
CA GLN A 126 2.26 -12.27 -6.13
C GLN A 126 1.65 -13.17 -7.21
N LEU A 127 1.64 -12.77 -8.48
CA LEU A 127 1.03 -13.57 -9.55
C LEU A 127 1.68 -14.96 -9.72
N VAL A 128 2.97 -15.10 -9.36
CA VAL A 128 3.69 -16.38 -9.42
C VAL A 128 3.52 -17.21 -8.16
N LEU A 129 3.54 -16.58 -6.98
CA LEU A 129 3.64 -17.27 -5.68
C LEU A 129 2.31 -17.38 -4.93
N ARG A 130 1.27 -16.64 -5.35
CA ARG A 130 0.00 -16.54 -4.64
C ARG A 130 -0.82 -17.82 -4.74
N TYR A 131 -1.51 -18.14 -3.64
CA TYR A 131 -2.52 -19.21 -3.62
C TYR A 131 -3.78 -18.84 -4.42
N ARG A 132 -4.39 -19.79 -5.11
CA ARG A 132 -5.39 -19.53 -6.18
C ARG A 132 -6.61 -18.69 -5.76
N ASN A 133 -6.97 -18.69 -4.48
CA ASN A 133 -8.15 -18.00 -3.95
C ASN A 133 -7.83 -16.71 -3.18
N SER A 134 -6.56 -16.31 -3.14
CA SER A 134 -6.13 -15.08 -2.49
C SER A 134 -6.52 -13.85 -3.34
N PRO A 135 -7.12 -12.78 -2.78
CA PRO A 135 -7.39 -11.55 -3.52
C PRO A 135 -6.13 -10.87 -4.07
N PRO A 136 -6.26 -9.75 -4.80
CA PRO A 136 -5.13 -8.97 -5.33
C PRO A 136 -4.29 -8.30 -4.26
N LEU A 137 -2.95 -8.33 -4.34
CA LEU A 137 -2.06 -7.67 -3.35
C LEU A 137 -2.24 -6.15 -3.37
N PHE A 138 -2.36 -5.60 -4.56
CA PHE A 138 -2.77 -4.24 -4.82
C PHE A 138 -4.20 -4.23 -5.37
N GLY A 139 -5.04 -3.35 -4.82
CA GLY A 139 -6.33 -3.05 -5.41
C GLY A 139 -6.21 -2.13 -6.62
N PRO A 140 -7.33 -1.73 -7.24
CA PRO A 140 -7.35 -0.69 -8.26
C PRO A 140 -6.95 0.65 -7.64
N ILE A 141 -5.65 0.99 -7.67
CA ILE A 141 -5.10 2.19 -6.99
C ILE A 141 -5.84 3.47 -7.41
N TYR A 142 -6.23 3.56 -8.68
CA TYR A 142 -6.98 4.70 -9.23
C TYR A 142 -8.36 4.92 -8.59
N THR A 143 -8.89 3.98 -7.81
CA THR A 143 -10.16 4.13 -7.08
C THR A 143 -9.98 4.63 -5.65
N ALA A 144 -8.74 4.88 -5.19
CA ALA A 144 -8.53 5.46 -3.87
C ALA A 144 -9.17 6.86 -3.78
N THR A 145 -10.06 7.03 -2.79
CA THR A 145 -10.82 8.29 -2.56
C THR A 145 -10.37 9.03 -1.30
N SER A 146 -9.41 8.46 -0.58
CA SER A 146 -8.93 8.93 0.72
C SER A 146 -7.59 8.29 1.06
N LEU A 147 -6.81 8.90 1.95
CA LEU A 147 -5.56 8.33 2.46
C LEU A 147 -5.82 6.99 3.14
N SER A 148 -6.91 6.89 3.91
CA SER A 148 -7.32 5.62 4.52
C SER A 148 -7.54 4.55 3.47
N SER A 149 -8.34 4.81 2.42
CA SER A 149 -8.59 3.81 1.36
C SER A 149 -7.32 3.47 0.59
N PHE A 150 -6.44 4.45 0.36
CA PHE A 150 -5.18 4.23 -0.32
C PHE A 150 -4.35 3.18 0.41
N TRP A 151 -4.08 3.41 1.70
CA TRP A 151 -3.20 2.57 2.52
C TRP A 151 -3.81 1.28 3.03
N SER A 152 -5.14 1.20 3.18
CA SER A 152 -5.79 0.02 3.77
C SER A 152 -6.50 -0.90 2.77
N GLU A 153 -6.85 -0.40 1.58
CA GLU A 153 -7.65 -1.14 0.61
C GLU A 153 -6.95 -1.33 -0.74
N THR A 154 -6.13 -0.36 -1.18
CA THR A 154 -5.53 -0.41 -2.52
C THR A 154 -4.03 -0.66 -2.54
N TRP A 155 -3.27 -0.14 -1.57
CA TRP A 155 -1.81 -0.18 -1.58
C TRP A 155 -1.28 -1.31 -0.69
N HIS A 156 -0.49 -2.21 -1.30
CA HIS A 156 0.39 -3.16 -0.63
C HIS A 156 -0.15 -3.78 0.67
N SER A 157 -1.29 -4.46 0.58
CA SER A 157 -2.06 -4.93 1.74
C SER A 157 -1.43 -6.08 2.54
N ALA A 158 -0.25 -6.57 2.14
CA ALA A 158 0.51 -7.63 2.83
C ALA A 158 0.77 -7.31 4.31
N PHE A 159 0.93 -6.04 4.65
CA PHE A 159 1.27 -5.65 6.02
C PHE A 159 0.09 -5.22 6.89
N ALA A 160 -1.13 -5.23 6.35
CA ALA A 160 -2.31 -4.79 7.10
C ALA A 160 -2.54 -5.62 8.37
N SER A 161 -2.41 -6.95 8.28
CA SER A 161 -2.59 -7.83 9.45
C SER A 161 -1.53 -7.62 10.54
N PRO A 162 -0.21 -7.64 10.23
CA PRO A 162 0.82 -7.32 11.22
C PRO A 162 0.63 -5.94 11.87
N CYS A 163 0.34 -4.89 11.09
CA CYS A 163 0.08 -3.57 11.65
C CYS A 163 -1.14 -3.57 12.58
N HIS A 164 -2.20 -4.29 12.19
CA HIS A 164 -3.41 -4.37 12.99
C HIS A 164 -3.18 -5.07 14.34
N SER A 165 -2.48 -6.20 14.37
CA SER A 165 -2.26 -6.97 15.62
C SER A 165 -1.15 -6.42 16.50
N LEU A 166 -0.09 -5.88 15.91
CA LEU A 166 1.08 -5.44 16.66
C LEU A 166 0.92 -4.01 17.19
N ALA A 167 0.21 -3.14 16.47
CA ALA A 167 0.06 -1.74 16.83
C ALA A 167 -1.39 -1.33 17.07
N TYR A 168 -2.24 -1.40 16.04
CA TYR A 168 -3.58 -0.79 16.11
C TYR A 168 -4.47 -1.39 17.20
N SER A 169 -4.69 -2.71 17.18
CA SER A 169 -5.63 -3.40 18.06
C SER A 169 -5.23 -3.32 19.53
N PRO A 170 -3.97 -3.56 19.93
CA PRO A 170 -3.53 -3.39 21.31
C PRO A 170 -3.76 -1.96 21.81
N LEU A 171 -3.39 -0.94 21.05
CA LEU A 171 -3.52 0.46 21.47
C LEU A 171 -4.99 0.90 21.55
N ARG A 172 -5.79 0.57 20.54
CA ARG A 172 -7.22 0.88 20.53
C ARG A 172 -7.98 0.27 21.72
N ARG A 173 -7.59 -0.93 22.17
CA ARG A 173 -8.27 -1.66 23.25
C ARG A 173 -7.74 -1.27 24.63
N ASN A 174 -6.42 -1.17 24.78
CA ASN A 174 -5.80 -1.00 26.08
C ASN A 174 -5.79 0.46 26.53
N LEU A 175 -5.64 1.45 25.63
CA LEU A 175 -5.61 2.86 26.04
C LEU A 175 -6.90 3.32 26.72
N PRO A 176 -8.11 3.00 26.22
CA PRO A 176 -9.34 3.35 26.92
C PRO A 176 -9.49 2.63 28.27
N VAL A 177 -9.08 1.36 28.34
CA VAL A 177 -9.24 0.53 29.55
C VAL A 177 -8.27 0.94 30.65
N ILE A 178 -7.00 1.18 30.31
CA ILE A 178 -5.94 1.45 31.28
C ILE A 178 -5.92 2.93 31.68
N PHE A 179 -6.13 3.83 30.73
CA PHE A 179 -5.95 5.28 30.94
C PHE A 179 -7.25 6.08 30.84
N GLY A 180 -8.41 5.45 30.67
CA GLY A 180 -9.70 6.15 30.52
C GLY A 180 -9.78 7.00 29.24
N MET A 181 -8.93 6.73 28.25
CA MET A 181 -8.82 7.54 27.04
C MET A 181 -10.09 7.44 26.16
N PRO A 182 -10.58 8.56 25.58
CA PRO A 182 -11.68 8.51 24.62
C PRO A 182 -11.36 7.58 23.44
N VAL A 183 -12.32 6.72 23.09
CA VAL A 183 -12.18 5.73 22.01
C VAL A 183 -11.74 6.35 20.67
N PRO A 184 -12.25 7.53 20.23
CA PRO A 184 -11.77 8.16 18.99
C PRO A 184 -10.27 8.50 19.03
N LEU A 185 -9.78 9.00 20.17
CA LEU A 185 -8.36 9.33 20.34
C LEU A 185 -7.49 8.07 20.34
N ALA A 186 -7.91 7.02 21.05
CA ALA A 186 -7.21 5.73 21.05
C ALA A 186 -7.15 5.09 19.65
N ARG A 187 -8.21 5.27 18.82
CA ARG A 187 -8.22 4.84 17.41
C ARG A 187 -7.20 5.63 16.58
N GLY A 188 -7.15 6.95 16.73
CA GLY A 188 -6.17 7.79 16.04
C GLY A 188 -4.73 7.41 16.38
N ILE A 189 -4.44 7.21 17.68
CA ILE A 189 -3.12 6.75 18.14
C ILE A 189 -2.79 5.38 17.56
N GLY A 190 -3.74 4.44 17.52
CA GLY A 190 -3.53 3.13 16.90
C GLY A 190 -3.18 3.22 15.40
N ILE A 191 -3.79 4.15 14.66
CA ILE A 191 -3.48 4.37 13.23
C ILE A 191 -2.06 4.91 13.10
N ILE A 192 -1.72 5.99 13.81
CA ILE A 192 -0.39 6.60 13.78
C ILE A 192 0.69 5.58 14.16
N ALA A 193 0.45 4.79 15.21
CA ALA A 193 1.38 3.75 15.64
C ALA A 193 1.57 2.64 14.60
N SER A 194 0.54 2.30 13.84
CA SER A 194 0.63 1.32 12.74
C SER A 194 1.53 1.83 11.62
N PHE A 195 1.42 3.10 11.28
CA PHE A 195 2.32 3.75 10.31
C PHE A 195 3.74 3.86 10.85
N ILE A 196 3.93 4.24 12.11
CA ILE A 196 5.26 4.28 12.75
C ILE A 196 5.92 2.90 12.70
N LEU A 197 5.18 1.83 13.04
CA LEU A 197 5.69 0.46 12.94
C LEU A 197 6.12 0.11 11.50
N MET A 198 5.38 0.58 10.50
CA MET A 198 5.75 0.42 9.10
C MET A 198 7.01 1.20 8.72
N GLY A 199 7.15 2.42 9.23
CA GLY A 199 8.36 3.23 9.09
C GLY A 199 9.58 2.52 9.66
N PHE A 200 9.49 2.01 10.89
CA PHE A 200 10.58 1.23 11.51
C PHE A 200 10.94 -0.01 10.68
N PHE A 201 9.96 -0.74 10.16
CA PHE A 201 10.22 -1.91 9.33
C PHE A 201 10.98 -1.54 8.04
N HIS A 202 10.58 -0.46 7.36
CA HIS A 202 11.26 0.00 6.16
C HIS A 202 12.67 0.53 6.45
N VAL A 203 12.83 1.31 7.53
CA VAL A 203 14.15 1.79 7.96
C VAL A 203 15.07 0.61 8.28
N TYR A 204 14.60 -0.39 9.02
CA TYR A 204 15.38 -1.58 9.33
C TYR A 204 15.81 -2.35 8.07
N GLY A 205 14.89 -2.55 7.12
CA GLY A 205 15.19 -3.27 5.88
C GLY A 205 16.11 -2.52 4.92
N LEU A 206 16.08 -1.18 4.95
CA LEU A 206 16.83 -0.32 4.03
C LEU A 206 18.10 0.29 4.65
N ALA A 207 18.32 0.14 5.96
CA ALA A 207 19.49 0.67 6.65
C ALA A 207 20.84 0.25 6.03
N PRO A 208 21.02 -0.97 5.51
CA PRO A 208 22.27 -1.35 4.84
C PRO A 208 22.47 -0.67 3.47
N LEU A 209 21.42 -0.12 2.88
CA LEU A 209 21.40 0.35 1.49
C LEU A 209 21.37 1.88 1.37
N LEU A 210 20.91 2.57 2.41
CA LEU A 210 20.61 4.00 2.35
C LEU A 210 21.32 4.77 3.47
N PRO A 211 21.72 6.03 3.21
CA PRO A 211 22.28 6.89 4.23
C PRO A 211 21.21 7.30 5.26
N PHE A 212 21.67 7.74 6.43
CA PHE A 212 20.79 8.01 7.58
C PHE A 212 19.74 9.10 7.30
N ASP A 213 20.07 10.13 6.54
CA ASP A 213 19.15 11.20 6.14
C ASP A 213 17.99 10.67 5.28
N ALA A 214 18.27 9.75 4.35
CA ALA A 214 17.26 9.06 3.57
C ALA A 214 16.35 8.19 4.45
N LEU A 215 16.93 7.47 5.42
CA LEU A 215 16.17 6.67 6.39
C LEU A 215 15.23 7.54 7.25
N LEU A 216 15.69 8.71 7.69
CA LEU A 216 14.86 9.66 8.43
C LEU A 216 13.68 10.16 7.59
N ARG A 217 13.89 10.44 6.30
CA ARG A 217 12.80 10.83 5.40
C ARG A 217 11.80 9.70 5.20
N ILE A 218 12.25 8.45 5.05
CA ILE A 218 11.36 7.28 4.99
C ILE A 218 10.56 7.13 6.28
N SER A 219 11.20 7.31 7.45
CA SER A 219 10.48 7.28 8.73
C SER A 219 9.42 8.38 8.81
N ALA A 220 9.77 9.60 8.37
CA ALA A 220 8.86 10.74 8.34
C ALA A 220 7.71 10.52 7.34
N PHE A 221 7.97 9.94 6.18
CA PHE A 221 6.96 9.60 5.17
C PHE A 221 5.81 8.79 5.77
N PHE A 222 6.13 7.71 6.49
CA PHE A 222 5.11 6.88 7.12
C PHE A 222 4.40 7.62 8.25
N PHE A 223 5.15 8.29 9.13
CA PHE A 223 4.56 9.06 10.22
C PHE A 223 3.57 10.13 9.72
N LEU A 224 3.95 10.92 8.73
CA LEU A 224 3.11 11.96 8.13
C LEU A 224 1.87 11.36 7.48
N ASN A 225 1.98 10.20 6.84
CA ASN A 225 0.82 9.48 6.31
C ASN A 225 -0.16 9.01 7.40
N GLY A 226 0.36 8.56 8.55
CA GLY A 226 -0.46 8.23 9.71
C GLY A 226 -1.20 9.44 10.27
N VAL A 227 -0.51 10.57 10.43
CA VAL A 227 -1.11 11.84 10.85
C VAL A 227 -2.15 12.32 9.84
N GLY A 228 -1.79 12.34 8.55
CA GLY A 228 -2.67 12.74 7.45
C GLY A 228 -3.96 11.92 7.41
N THR A 229 -3.86 10.60 7.60
CA THR A 229 -5.05 9.71 7.67
C THR A 229 -5.97 10.06 8.83
N VAL A 230 -5.42 10.37 10.01
CA VAL A 230 -6.22 10.76 11.19
C VAL A 230 -6.85 12.14 11.02
N MET A 231 -6.10 13.11 10.48
CA MET A 231 -6.62 14.44 10.19
C MET A 231 -7.72 14.42 9.12
N GLU A 232 -7.55 13.60 8.09
CA GLU A 232 -8.54 13.41 7.04
C GLU A 232 -9.87 12.86 7.61
N ASP A 233 -9.82 11.84 8.49
CA ASP A 233 -11.02 11.32 9.19
C ASP A 233 -11.60 12.36 10.15
N ALA A 234 -10.78 13.22 10.76
CA ALA A 234 -11.28 14.28 11.64
C ALA A 234 -12.02 15.40 10.88
N VAL A 235 -11.57 15.76 9.67
CA VAL A 235 -12.15 16.86 8.88
C VAL A 235 -13.33 16.41 8.03
N TRP A 236 -13.20 15.29 7.31
CA TRP A 236 -14.23 14.79 6.39
C TRP A 236 -15.01 13.57 6.90
N GLY A 237 -14.54 12.93 7.98
CA GLY A 237 -15.09 11.65 8.42
C GLY A 237 -15.05 10.59 7.32
N ARG A 238 -16.06 9.72 7.36
CA ARG A 238 -16.21 8.60 6.42
C ARG A 238 -16.97 8.96 5.13
N GLN A 239 -17.28 10.23 4.90
CA GLN A 239 -18.04 10.62 3.72
C GLN A 239 -17.15 10.62 2.48
N ALA A 240 -17.72 10.21 1.35
CA ALA A 240 -17.08 10.33 0.05
C ALA A 240 -17.18 11.79 -0.43
N HIS A 241 -16.03 12.41 -0.71
CA HIS A 241 -15.98 13.79 -1.16
C HIS A 241 -14.88 13.95 -2.21
N TRP A 242 -15.19 14.54 -3.37
CA TRP A 242 -14.21 14.68 -4.46
C TRP A 242 -12.98 15.50 -4.04
N GLY A 243 -13.18 16.52 -3.21
CA GLY A 243 -12.08 17.34 -2.68
C GLY A 243 -11.17 16.56 -1.71
N LYS A 244 -11.74 15.60 -0.96
CA LYS A 244 -10.98 14.69 -0.09
C LYS A 244 -10.08 13.80 -0.95
N THR A 245 -10.63 13.24 -2.04
CA THR A 245 -9.87 12.46 -3.02
C THR A 245 -8.70 13.26 -3.59
N VAL A 246 -8.95 14.46 -4.13
CA VAL A 246 -7.89 15.29 -4.72
C VAL A 246 -6.81 15.61 -3.68
N MET A 247 -7.20 15.98 -2.46
CA MET A 247 -6.27 16.27 -1.39
C MET A 247 -5.42 15.05 -1.03
N ALA A 248 -6.01 13.86 -0.92
CA ALA A 248 -5.28 12.63 -0.62
C ALA A 248 -4.22 12.33 -1.69
N TRP A 249 -4.56 12.44 -2.97
CA TRP A 249 -3.63 12.22 -4.07
C TRP A 249 -2.49 13.25 -4.11
N VAL A 250 -2.82 14.53 -3.92
CA VAL A 250 -1.82 15.61 -3.87
C VAL A 250 -0.90 15.43 -2.68
N PHE A 251 -1.44 15.11 -1.50
CA PHE A 251 -0.68 14.87 -0.28
C PHE A 251 0.29 13.71 -0.45
N GLU A 252 -0.20 12.56 -0.94
CA GLU A 252 0.62 11.36 -1.14
C GLU A 252 1.74 11.62 -2.15
N LEU A 253 1.42 12.24 -3.30
CA LEU A 253 2.43 12.59 -4.29
C LEU A 253 3.46 13.58 -3.75
N ALA A 254 3.04 14.59 -3.00
CA ALA A 254 3.94 15.60 -2.44
C ALA A 254 4.93 14.97 -1.43
N ILE A 255 4.43 14.17 -0.49
CA ILE A 255 5.26 13.52 0.53
C ILE A 255 6.14 12.44 -0.08
N ALA A 256 5.65 11.66 -1.05
CA ALA A 256 6.48 10.71 -1.80
C ALA A 256 7.60 11.43 -2.58
N SER A 257 7.29 12.54 -3.26
CA SER A 257 8.27 13.37 -3.99
C SER A 257 9.37 13.90 -3.06
N TRP A 258 8.98 14.47 -1.91
CA TRP A 258 9.92 14.96 -0.90
C TRP A 258 10.80 13.84 -0.32
N THR A 259 10.24 12.64 -0.17
CA THR A 259 10.97 11.49 0.36
C THR A 259 12.03 11.03 -0.62
N VAL A 260 11.68 10.87 -1.91
CA VAL A 260 12.64 10.44 -2.93
C VAL A 260 13.65 11.50 -3.33
N GLU A 261 13.35 12.79 -3.16
CA GLU A 261 14.32 13.85 -3.39
C GLU A 261 15.55 13.70 -2.48
N GLY A 262 15.35 13.23 -1.24
CA GLY A 262 16.45 12.93 -0.32
C GLY A 262 17.01 11.52 -0.46
N LEU A 263 16.40 10.68 -1.32
CA LEU A 263 16.99 9.42 -1.69
C LEU A 263 17.96 9.70 -2.84
N SER A 264 19.25 9.38 -2.66
CA SER A 264 20.24 9.41 -3.75
C SER A 264 20.00 8.25 -4.74
N VAL A 265 18.76 8.07 -5.21
CA VAL A 265 18.39 7.01 -6.15
C VAL A 265 19.12 7.28 -7.47
N PRO A 266 19.70 6.26 -8.11
CA PRO A 266 20.22 6.39 -9.47
C PRO A 266 19.17 7.01 -10.38
N ARG A 267 19.53 8.04 -11.14
CA ARG A 267 18.63 8.84 -12.00
C ARG A 267 18.25 8.07 -13.27
N GLY A 268 17.58 6.94 -13.07
CA GLY A 268 17.11 6.05 -14.13
C GLY A 268 18.20 5.19 -14.77
N LEU A 269 17.74 4.17 -15.50
CA LEU A 269 18.58 3.20 -16.21
C LEU A 269 19.47 3.83 -17.29
N ARG A 270 19.12 5.03 -17.78
CA ARG A 270 19.90 5.75 -18.82
C ARG A 270 21.29 6.17 -18.36
N SER A 271 21.48 6.40 -17.07
CA SER A 271 22.75 6.85 -16.50
C SER A 271 23.63 5.68 -16.04
N ILE A 272 23.10 4.45 -16.05
CA ILE A 272 23.81 3.26 -15.66
C ILE A 272 24.63 2.76 -16.84
N SER A 273 25.93 3.04 -16.84
CA SER A 273 26.87 2.34 -17.72
C SER A 273 27.09 0.93 -17.17
N TRP A 274 26.85 -0.09 -17.99
CA TRP A 274 27.18 -1.48 -17.67
C TRP A 274 28.64 -1.67 -17.24
N LYS A 275 29.54 -0.79 -17.70
CA LYS A 275 30.95 -0.78 -17.27
C LYS A 275 31.11 -0.53 -15.77
N HIS A 276 30.29 0.36 -15.19
CA HIS A 276 30.32 0.64 -13.74
C HIS A 276 29.70 -0.47 -12.89
N ILE A 277 28.81 -1.29 -13.45
CA ILE A 277 28.26 -2.47 -12.76
C ILE A 277 29.27 -3.63 -12.79
N CYS A 278 29.97 -3.81 -13.91
CA CYS A 278 30.89 -4.94 -14.10
C CYS A 278 32.29 -4.73 -13.50
N ASP A 279 32.71 -3.49 -13.23
CA ASP A 279 34.03 -3.18 -12.63
C ASP A 279 33.97 -2.92 -11.10
N VAL A 280 32.88 -3.31 -10.42
CA VAL A 280 32.79 -3.27 -8.94
C VAL A 280 33.82 -4.24 -8.36
N GLY A 281 35.02 -3.73 -8.05
CA GLY A 281 36.15 -4.47 -7.49
C GLY A 281 37.52 -4.09 -8.05
N LYS A 282 37.60 -3.42 -9.21
CA LYS A 282 38.91 -2.98 -9.78
C LYS A 282 39.40 -1.64 -9.25
N GLU A 283 38.50 -0.75 -8.83
CA GLU A 283 38.90 0.53 -8.23
C GLU A 283 39.49 0.34 -6.82
N THR A 284 39.15 -0.75 -6.13
CA THR A 284 39.68 -1.07 -4.80
C THR A 284 41.14 -1.57 -4.85
N GLU A 285 41.61 -2.13 -5.97
CA GLU A 285 43.02 -2.50 -6.16
C GLU A 285 43.94 -1.29 -6.40
N ALA A 286 43.40 -0.14 -6.84
CA ALA A 286 44.19 1.07 -7.08
C ALA A 286 44.44 1.91 -5.82
N ILE A 287 43.74 1.63 -4.72
CA ILE A 287 43.92 2.35 -3.43
C ILE A 287 44.94 1.65 -2.52
N PHE A 288 45.29 0.39 -2.82
CA PHE A 288 46.28 -0.41 -2.06
C PHE A 288 47.58 -0.71 -2.84
N LYS A 289 47.90 0.09 -3.87
CA LYS A 289 49.23 0.16 -4.49
C LYS A 289 49.80 1.56 -4.33
#